data_AF-A0A5C8T7F7-F1
#
_entry.id   AF-A0A5C8T7F7-F1
#
_cell.length_a   1.000
_cell.length_b   1.000
_cell.length_c   1.000
_cell.angle_alpha   90.00
_cell.angle_beta   90.00
_cell.angle_gamma   90.00
#
_symmetry.space_group_name_H-M   'P 1'
#
loop_
_entity.id
_entity.type
_entity.pdbx_description
1 polymer ?
#
loop_
_entity_poly.entity_id
_entity_poly.type
_entity_poly.pdbx_seq_one_letter_code
_entity_poly.pdbx_strand_id
1 'polypeptide(L)'
;MGVATASNDDEGDAPAPSAPTIRVPKVKIYVDATQLKADIRFSPSDLTNGMVEQAALFVHYGIQASLSSKQVDDLKILLENQEARIGRELRDRLTNLGEKFTEASIAGRVARDRQIIVTKRAVNEAKQVENVAKAALEAFRHRRDMLVQMGLISREEMKGEISVNRRQAQHAELESQTERQKQRFLARAAGEPDSEAA
;
A
#
# COMPACT_ATOMS: atom_id res chain seq x y z
N MET A 1 -36.70 24.82 -78.56
CA MET A 1 -36.57 23.70 -77.60
C MET A 1 -35.24 23.92 -76.88
N GLY A 2 -35.10 24.18 -75.59
CA GLY A 2 -36.05 24.18 -74.48
C GLY A 2 -35.63 25.21 -73.41
N VAL A 3 -36.54 25.41 -72.47
CA VAL A 3 -36.64 26.49 -71.47
C VAL A 3 -35.75 26.22 -70.25
N ALA A 4 -35.38 27.30 -69.57
CA ALA A 4 -34.69 27.38 -68.29
C ALA A 4 -35.29 26.51 -67.17
N THR A 5 -34.46 26.12 -66.19
CA THR A 5 -34.73 26.31 -64.75
C THR A 5 -33.44 26.20 -63.95
N ALA A 6 -33.07 27.30 -63.29
CA ALA A 6 -32.23 27.30 -62.10
C ALA A 6 -33.06 26.81 -60.90
N SER A 7 -32.50 25.92 -60.09
CA SER A 7 -32.81 25.72 -58.67
C SER A 7 -32.17 24.42 -58.22
N ASN A 8 -31.17 24.49 -57.36
CA ASN A 8 -31.28 23.87 -56.04
C ASN A 8 -30.11 24.36 -55.21
N ASP A 9 -30.50 25.18 -54.24
CA ASP A 9 -29.72 25.63 -53.11
C ASP A 9 -29.01 24.44 -52.47
N ASP A 10 -27.68 24.42 -52.59
CA ASP A 10 -26.82 23.62 -51.71
C ASP A 10 -26.69 24.42 -50.40
N GLU A 11 -27.80 24.50 -49.66
CA GLU A 11 -27.81 24.95 -48.28
C GLU A 11 -26.89 24.02 -47.50
N GLY A 12 -25.75 24.58 -47.09
CA GLY A 12 -24.74 23.91 -46.30
C GLY A 12 -25.37 23.18 -45.11
N ASP A 13 -25.23 21.85 -45.15
CA ASP A 13 -25.43 20.98 -43.99
C ASP A 13 -24.29 21.27 -43.00
N ALA A 14 -24.49 22.33 -42.20
CA ALA A 14 -23.63 22.62 -41.08
C ALA A 14 -23.63 21.40 -40.17
N PRO A 15 -22.47 20.76 -39.89
CA PRO A 15 -22.44 19.54 -39.10
C PRO A 15 -23.10 19.82 -37.75
N ALA A 16 -24.14 19.04 -37.45
CA ALA A 16 -24.87 19.11 -36.18
C ALA A 16 -23.88 19.24 -35.01
N PRO A 17 -24.13 20.10 -34.01
CA PRO A 17 -23.20 20.33 -32.91
C PRO A 17 -22.87 19.00 -32.25
N SER A 18 -21.63 18.53 -32.48
CA SER A 18 -21.13 17.27 -31.97
C SER A 18 -21.40 17.22 -30.46
N ALA A 19 -22.12 16.20 -30.01
CA ALA A 19 -22.44 16.03 -28.59
C ALA A 19 -21.16 16.21 -27.74
N PRO A 20 -21.23 16.94 -26.61
CA PRO A 20 -20.03 17.26 -25.83
C PRO A 20 -19.30 15.97 -25.45
N THR A 21 -18.05 15.85 -25.90
CA THR A 21 -17.21 14.68 -25.61
C THR A 21 -16.95 14.63 -24.10
N ILE A 22 -17.48 13.60 -23.43
CA ILE A 22 -17.31 13.38 -22.00
C ILE A 22 -15.83 13.04 -21.75
N ARG A 23 -15.15 13.84 -20.91
CA ARG A 23 -13.76 13.62 -20.53
C ARG A 23 -13.74 12.83 -19.22
N VAL A 24 -13.30 11.59 -19.27
CA VAL A 24 -13.12 10.75 -18.07
C VAL A 24 -11.75 11.04 -17.46
N PRO A 25 -11.67 11.60 -16.23
CA PRO A 25 -10.39 11.74 -15.54
C PRO A 25 -9.78 10.35 -15.30
N LYS A 26 -8.51 10.17 -15.64
CA LYS A 26 -7.80 8.90 -15.40
C LYS A 26 -7.32 8.84 -13.95
N VAL A 27 -7.69 7.77 -13.26
CA VAL A 27 -7.24 7.48 -11.89
C VAL A 27 -6.04 6.54 -11.98
N LYS A 28 -4.92 6.91 -11.37
CA LYS A 28 -3.74 6.04 -11.29
C LYS A 28 -3.82 5.19 -10.03
N ILE A 29 -3.52 3.91 -10.18
CA ILE A 29 -3.28 2.97 -9.08
C ILE A 29 -1.82 3.10 -8.67
N TYR A 30 -1.56 3.40 -7.39
CA TYR A 30 -0.20 3.55 -6.86
C TYR A 30 0.29 2.30 -6.11
N VAL A 31 -0.64 1.49 -5.61
CA VAL A 31 -0.35 0.31 -4.78
C VAL A 31 -0.91 -0.91 -5.49
N ASP A 32 -0.04 -1.86 -5.82
CA ASP A 32 -0.46 -3.19 -6.26
C ASP A 32 -0.71 -4.08 -5.05
N ALA A 33 -1.92 -4.61 -4.93
CA ALA A 33 -2.33 -5.49 -3.84
C ALA A 33 -1.55 -6.81 -3.80
N THR A 34 -1.17 -7.34 -4.97
CA THR A 34 -0.40 -8.58 -5.06
C THR A 34 1.03 -8.36 -4.57
N GLN A 35 1.66 -7.26 -5.00
CA GLN A 35 2.98 -6.86 -4.52
C GLN A 35 2.96 -6.55 -3.02
N LEU A 36 1.97 -5.79 -2.55
CA LEU A 36 1.82 -5.45 -1.12
C LEU A 36 1.76 -6.70 -0.23
N LYS A 37 0.99 -7.72 -0.64
CA LYS A 37 0.91 -8.98 0.09
C LYS A 37 2.26 -9.70 0.15
N ALA A 38 3.04 -9.65 -0.92
CA ALA A 38 4.37 -10.25 -0.97
C ALA A 38 5.34 -9.49 -0.05
N ASP A 39 5.36 -8.16 -0.11
CA ASP A 39 6.29 -7.30 0.61
C ASP A 39 6.02 -7.26 2.13
N ILE A 40 4.75 -7.44 2.54
CA ILE A 40 4.41 -7.54 3.97
C ILE A 40 4.93 -8.86 4.56
N ARG A 41 4.98 -9.93 3.77
CA ARG A 41 5.37 -11.25 4.25
C ARG A 41 6.84 -11.25 4.68
N PHE A 42 7.15 -11.93 5.77
CA PHE A 42 8.53 -12.26 6.15
C PHE A 42 8.59 -13.67 6.72
N SER A 43 9.79 -14.27 6.72
CA SER A 43 10.05 -15.58 7.33
C SER A 43 10.76 -15.38 8.67
N PRO A 44 10.37 -16.11 9.75
CA PRO A 44 11.13 -16.12 10.99
C PRO A 44 12.59 -16.58 10.81
N SER A 45 12.85 -17.43 9.81
CA SER A 45 14.19 -17.92 9.49
C SER A 45 15.11 -16.86 8.86
N ASP A 46 14.55 -15.74 8.39
CA ASP A 46 15.28 -14.64 7.77
C ASP A 46 14.86 -13.30 8.38
N LEU A 47 14.96 -13.25 9.72
CA LEU A 47 14.55 -12.07 10.48
C LEU A 47 15.43 -10.85 10.20
N THR A 48 16.73 -11.08 9.95
CA THR A 48 17.70 -10.01 9.69
C THR A 48 17.35 -9.23 8.44
N ASN A 49 17.10 -9.89 7.30
CA ASN A 49 16.70 -9.18 6.09
C ASN A 49 15.35 -8.50 6.27
N GLY A 50 14.39 -9.17 6.92
CA GLY A 50 13.07 -8.59 7.23
C GLY A 50 13.14 -7.27 8.01
N MET A 51 14.08 -7.17 8.97
CA MET A 51 14.33 -5.96 9.75
C MET A 51 15.02 -4.85 8.94
N VAL A 52 16.00 -5.21 8.10
CA VAL A 52 16.73 -4.24 7.26
C VAL A 52 15.81 -3.60 6.23
N GLU A 53 14.99 -4.40 5.56
CA GLU A 53 14.10 -3.94 4.49
C GLU A 53 12.88 -3.15 4.99
N GLN A 54 12.48 -3.35 6.26
CA GLN A 54 11.28 -2.75 6.84
C GLN A 54 11.19 -1.23 6.64
N ALA A 55 12.28 -0.50 6.88
CA ALA A 55 12.29 0.96 6.75
C ALA A 55 12.19 1.40 5.28
N ALA A 56 12.89 0.71 4.38
CA ALA A 56 12.86 1.00 2.96
C ALA A 56 11.47 0.78 2.36
N LEU A 57 10.83 -0.35 2.68
CA LEU A 57 9.47 -0.65 2.24
C LEU A 57 8.46 0.35 2.83
N PHE A 58 8.57 0.69 4.12
CA PHE A 58 7.69 1.68 4.74
C PHE A 58 7.76 3.04 4.03
N VAL A 59 8.96 3.51 3.68
CA VAL A 59 9.14 4.76 2.93
C VAL A 59 8.56 4.66 1.52
N HIS A 60 8.79 3.54 0.82
CA HIS A 60 8.26 3.31 -0.53
C HIS A 60 6.74 3.44 -0.58
N TYR A 61 6.04 2.73 0.32
CA TYR A 61 4.58 2.80 0.43
C TYR A 61 4.10 4.14 1.00
N GLY A 62 4.91 4.83 1.80
CA GLY A 62 4.64 6.20 2.26
C GLY A 62 4.60 7.21 1.12
N ILE A 63 5.53 7.10 0.17
CA ILE A 63 5.53 7.93 -1.04
C ILE A 63 4.27 7.63 -1.88
N GLN A 64 3.93 6.36 -2.07
CA GLN A 64 2.72 5.97 -2.80
C GLN A 64 1.45 6.51 -2.14
N ALA A 65 1.35 6.46 -0.81
CA ALA A 65 0.25 7.06 -0.07
C ALA A 65 0.17 8.58 -0.30
N SER A 66 1.30 9.30 -0.21
CA SER A 66 1.33 10.74 -0.48
C SER A 66 0.89 11.09 -1.90
N LEU A 67 1.35 10.35 -2.91
CA LEU A 67 0.95 10.54 -4.31
C LEU A 67 -0.54 10.27 -4.52
N SER A 68 -1.09 9.24 -3.85
CA SER A 68 -2.52 8.93 -3.92
C SER A 68 -3.38 10.01 -3.27
N SER A 69 -2.97 10.57 -2.12
CA SER A 69 -3.66 11.71 -1.49
C SER A 69 -3.64 12.94 -2.40
N LYS A 70 -2.49 13.25 -3.01
CA LYS A 70 -2.39 14.36 -3.98
C LYS A 70 -3.39 14.19 -5.13
N GLN A 71 -3.49 12.98 -5.71
CA GLN A 71 -4.43 12.72 -6.80
C GLN A 71 -5.89 12.95 -6.38
N VAL A 72 -6.26 12.59 -5.15
CA VAL A 72 -7.60 12.85 -4.62
C VAL A 72 -7.85 14.36 -4.55
N ASP A 73 -6.89 15.14 -4.07
CA ASP A 73 -7.04 16.58 -3.94
C ASP A 73 -7.09 17.29 -5.29
N ASP A 74 -6.23 16.87 -6.25
CA ASP A 74 -6.25 17.37 -7.63
C ASP A 74 -7.63 17.12 -8.30
N LEU A 75 -8.22 15.94 -8.10
CA LEU A 75 -9.53 15.60 -8.65
C LEU A 75 -10.69 16.33 -7.95
N LYS A 76 -10.59 16.64 -6.65
CA LYS A 76 -11.57 17.49 -5.95
C LYS A 76 -11.57 18.89 -6.52
N ILE A 77 -10.38 19.49 -6.69
CA ILE A 77 -10.24 20.82 -7.28
C ILE A 77 -10.81 20.83 -8.70
N LEU A 78 -10.55 19.79 -9.49
CA LEU A 78 -11.12 19.65 -10.84
C LEU A 78 -12.64 19.58 -10.80
N LEU A 79 -13.22 18.80 -9.87
CA LEU A 79 -14.66 18.69 -9.69
C LEU A 79 -15.30 20.04 -9.35
N GLU A 80 -14.75 20.75 -8.35
CA GLU A 80 -15.26 22.05 -7.92
C GLU A 80 -15.22 23.08 -9.05
N ASN A 81 -14.11 23.14 -9.78
CA ASN A 81 -13.96 24.01 -10.95
C ASN A 81 -14.99 23.69 -12.04
N GLN A 82 -15.28 22.40 -12.24
CA GLN A 82 -16.22 21.94 -13.25
C GLN A 82 -17.67 22.23 -12.85
N GLU A 83 -18.03 22.03 -11.58
CA GLU A 83 -19.34 22.39 -11.03
C GLU A 83 -19.57 23.90 -11.13
N ALA A 84 -18.55 24.71 -10.81
CA ALA A 84 -18.62 26.16 -10.93
C ALA A 84 -18.75 26.64 -12.39
N ARG A 85 -18.10 25.98 -13.34
CA ARG A 85 -18.21 26.30 -14.77
C ARG A 85 -19.61 25.98 -15.30
N ILE A 86 -20.07 24.74 -15.11
CA ILE A 86 -21.38 24.30 -15.60
C ILE A 86 -22.51 25.08 -14.92
N GLY A 87 -22.36 25.38 -13.62
CA GLY A 87 -23.31 26.21 -12.90
C GLY A 87 -23.44 27.63 -13.48
N ARG A 88 -22.32 28.24 -13.90
CA ARG A 88 -22.34 29.55 -14.61
C ARG A 88 -23.00 29.43 -15.98
N GLU A 89 -22.58 28.47 -16.80
CA GLU A 89 -23.16 28.24 -18.13
C GLU A 89 -24.68 28.01 -18.09
N LEU A 90 -25.17 27.29 -17.08
CA LEU A 90 -26.61 27.08 -16.86
C LEU A 90 -27.33 28.36 -16.45
N ARG A 91 -26.75 29.18 -15.56
CA ARG A 91 -27.33 30.49 -15.18
C ARG A 91 -27.45 31.42 -16.38
N ASP A 92 -26.39 31.51 -17.18
CA ASP A 92 -26.37 32.38 -18.36
C ASP A 92 -27.41 31.93 -19.38
N ARG A 93 -27.51 30.61 -19.63
CA ARG A 93 -28.52 30.04 -20.54
C ARG A 93 -29.95 30.32 -20.09
N LEU A 94 -30.26 30.09 -18.81
CA LEU A 94 -31.60 30.28 -18.28
C LEU A 94 -31.99 31.77 -18.24
N THR A 95 -31.03 32.65 -17.92
CA THR A 95 -31.21 34.11 -18.01
C THR A 95 -31.53 34.55 -19.43
N ASN A 96 -30.79 34.06 -20.43
CA ASN A 96 -31.03 34.37 -21.85
C ASN A 96 -32.39 33.87 -22.36
N LEU A 97 -32.90 32.78 -21.80
CA LEU A 97 -34.22 32.24 -22.09
C LEU A 97 -35.36 32.96 -21.33
N GLY A 98 -35.02 33.90 -20.42
CA GLY A 98 -35.99 34.57 -19.56
C GLY A 98 -36.63 33.66 -18.51
N GLU A 99 -36.07 32.47 -18.28
CA GLU A 99 -36.63 31.47 -17.38
C GLU A 99 -36.22 31.77 -15.93
N LYS A 100 -37.19 31.85 -15.01
CA LYS A 100 -36.90 32.01 -13.58
C LYS A 100 -36.30 30.73 -13.03
N PHE A 101 -35.17 30.83 -12.34
CA PHE A 101 -34.52 29.71 -11.68
C PHE A 101 -34.23 30.01 -10.22
N THR A 102 -34.10 28.94 -9.43
CA THR A 102 -33.59 29.00 -8.06
C THR A 102 -32.20 28.38 -7.99
N GLU A 103 -31.38 28.78 -7.03
CA GLU A 103 -30.05 28.17 -6.82
C GLU A 103 -30.15 26.66 -6.58
N ALA A 104 -31.18 26.20 -5.87
CA ALA A 104 -31.46 24.77 -5.68
C ALA A 104 -31.74 24.04 -7.01
N SER A 105 -32.48 24.67 -7.92
CA SER A 105 -32.78 24.09 -9.24
C SER A 105 -31.52 23.96 -10.11
N ILE A 106 -30.59 24.92 -10.02
CA ILE A 106 -29.31 24.87 -10.72
C ILE A 106 -28.42 23.78 -10.13
N ALA A 107 -28.28 23.74 -8.80
CA ALA A 107 -27.50 22.70 -8.15
C ALA A 107 -28.00 21.29 -8.51
N GLY A 108 -29.33 21.10 -8.58
CA GLY A 108 -29.94 19.85 -9.03
C GLY A 108 -29.65 19.50 -10.49
N ARG A 109 -29.57 20.50 -11.38
CA ARG A 109 -29.19 20.30 -12.79
C ARG A 109 -27.70 19.99 -12.94
N VAL A 110 -26.82 20.72 -12.25
CA VAL A 110 -25.36 20.48 -12.22
C VAL A 110 -25.06 19.08 -11.67
N ALA A 111 -25.73 18.64 -10.61
CA ALA A 111 -25.51 17.32 -10.02
C ALA A 111 -25.87 16.15 -10.96
N ARG A 112 -26.78 16.38 -11.91
CA ARG A 112 -27.19 15.39 -12.91
C ARG A 112 -26.39 15.47 -14.21
N ASP A 113 -25.48 16.44 -14.33
CA ASP A 113 -24.64 16.57 -15.49
C ASP A 113 -23.73 15.34 -15.63
N ARG A 114 -23.68 14.77 -16.85
CA ARG A 114 -22.94 13.53 -17.12
C ARG A 114 -21.46 13.66 -16.79
N GLN A 115 -20.88 14.81 -17.06
CA GLN A 115 -19.48 15.06 -16.84
C GLN A 115 -19.17 15.19 -15.34
N ILE A 116 -20.06 15.84 -14.57
CA ILE A 116 -19.97 15.88 -13.10
C ILE A 116 -20.04 14.49 -12.49
N ILE A 117 -20.97 13.65 -12.95
CA ILE A 117 -21.12 12.27 -12.46
C ILE A 117 -19.84 11.46 -12.71
N VAL A 118 -19.25 11.57 -13.90
CA VAL A 118 -18.00 10.89 -14.25
C VAL A 118 -16.84 11.38 -13.38
N THR A 119 -16.69 12.68 -13.19
CA THR A 119 -15.65 13.24 -12.33
C THR A 119 -15.83 12.81 -10.86
N LYS A 120 -17.07 12.79 -10.34
CA LYS A 120 -17.38 12.28 -8.99
C LYS A 120 -16.99 10.81 -8.83
N ARG A 121 -17.25 9.99 -9.85
CA ARG A 121 -16.82 8.58 -9.86
C ARG A 121 -15.29 8.48 -9.78
N ALA A 122 -14.56 9.28 -10.56
CA ALA A 122 -13.10 9.31 -10.52
C ALA A 122 -12.55 9.75 -9.15
N VAL A 123 -13.17 10.75 -8.50
CA VAL A 123 -12.80 11.15 -7.11
C VAL A 123 -12.98 9.98 -6.15
N ASN A 124 -14.09 9.25 -6.25
CA ASN A 124 -14.35 8.11 -5.37
C ASN A 124 -13.36 6.96 -5.60
N GLU A 125 -13.02 6.67 -6.86
CA GLU A 125 -12.01 5.68 -7.20
C GLU A 125 -10.61 6.09 -6.70
N ALA A 126 -10.24 7.37 -6.82
CA ALA A 126 -8.99 7.88 -6.26
C ALA A 126 -8.96 7.77 -4.72
N LYS A 127 -10.08 8.04 -4.03
CA LYS A 127 -10.19 7.83 -2.57
C LYS A 127 -10.03 6.36 -2.19
N GLN A 128 -10.55 5.44 -3.00
CA GLN A 128 -10.34 4.02 -2.78
C GLN A 128 -8.85 3.67 -2.86
N VAL A 129 -8.14 4.15 -3.88
CA VAL A 129 -6.68 3.95 -4.02
C VAL A 129 -5.93 4.54 -2.83
N GLU A 130 -6.30 5.75 -2.39
CA GLU A 130 -5.72 6.39 -1.21
C GLU A 130 -5.91 5.55 0.06
N ASN A 131 -7.12 5.03 0.28
CA ASN A 131 -7.42 4.20 1.44
C ASN A 131 -6.60 2.90 1.44
N VAL A 132 -6.39 2.29 0.27
CA VAL A 132 -5.52 1.11 0.14
C VAL A 132 -4.08 1.46 0.51
N ALA A 133 -3.56 2.60 0.05
CA ALA A 133 -2.20 3.03 0.38
C ALA A 133 -2.02 3.37 1.87
N LYS A 134 -3.03 3.97 2.50
CA LYS A 134 -3.04 4.19 3.96
C LYS A 134 -3.09 2.87 4.73
N ALA A 135 -3.90 1.91 4.29
CA ALA A 135 -3.95 0.57 4.89
C ALA A 135 -2.60 -0.16 4.76
N ALA A 136 -1.89 0.00 3.64
CA ALA A 136 -0.54 -0.52 3.47
C ALA A 136 0.43 0.01 4.54
N LEU A 137 0.39 1.32 4.83
CA LEU A 137 1.22 1.91 5.87
C LEU A 137 0.95 1.34 7.26
N GLU A 138 -0.32 1.15 7.63
CA GLU A 138 -0.67 0.50 8.90
C GLU A 138 -0.19 -0.96 8.93
N ALA A 139 -0.32 -1.69 7.83
CA ALA A 139 0.19 -3.05 7.72
C ALA A 139 1.71 -3.12 7.95
N PHE A 140 2.48 -2.17 7.42
CA PHE A 140 3.91 -2.10 7.71
C PHE A 140 4.22 -1.72 9.16
N ARG A 141 3.39 -0.91 9.83
CA ARG A 141 3.56 -0.68 11.28
C ARG A 141 3.35 -1.97 12.07
N HIS A 142 2.31 -2.73 11.75
CA HIS A 142 2.08 -4.05 12.36
C HIS A 142 3.23 -5.01 12.06
N ARG A 143 3.75 -5.04 10.82
CA ARG A 143 4.91 -5.85 10.44
C ARG A 143 6.15 -5.49 11.27
N ARG A 144 6.43 -4.19 11.46
CA ARG A 144 7.53 -3.73 12.32
C ARG A 144 7.38 -4.29 13.74
N ASP A 145 6.20 -4.16 14.31
CA ASP A 145 5.96 -4.61 15.68
C ASP A 145 6.14 -6.14 15.80
N MET A 146 5.65 -6.91 14.82
CA MET A 146 5.90 -8.35 14.74
C MET A 146 7.39 -8.69 14.65
N LEU A 147 8.15 -8.00 13.79
CA LEU A 147 9.60 -8.21 13.65
C LEU A 147 10.34 -7.94 14.96
N VAL A 148 9.98 -6.87 15.66
CA VAL A 148 10.56 -6.54 16.97
C VAL A 148 10.29 -7.65 17.98
N GLN A 149 9.04 -8.14 18.05
CA GLN A 149 8.67 -9.23 18.96
C GLN A 149 9.41 -10.54 18.63
N MET A 150 9.50 -10.91 17.35
CA MET A 150 10.26 -12.08 16.93
C MET A 150 11.76 -11.95 17.26
N GLY A 151 12.31 -10.74 17.13
CA GLY A 151 13.70 -10.47 17.51
C GLY A 151 13.95 -10.55 19.02
N LEU A 152 12.96 -10.19 19.83
CA LEU A 152 13.03 -10.39 21.28
C LEU A 152 13.05 -11.87 21.64
N ILE A 153 12.10 -12.64 21.09
CA ILE A 153 11.97 -14.09 21.31
C ILE A 153 13.26 -14.81 20.89
N SER A 154 13.78 -14.53 19.69
CA SER A 154 15.01 -15.16 19.19
C SER A 154 16.22 -14.90 20.10
N ARG A 155 16.33 -13.69 20.67
CA ARG A 155 17.41 -13.38 21.64
C ARG A 155 17.21 -14.08 22.98
N GLU A 156 15.97 -14.26 23.43
CA GLU A 156 15.66 -14.97 24.68
C GLU A 156 15.94 -16.47 24.54
N GLU A 157 15.52 -17.09 23.44
CA GLU A 157 15.82 -18.48 23.10
C GLU A 157 17.32 -18.74 23.06
N MET A 158 18.08 -17.88 22.37
CA MET A 158 19.54 -17.99 22.30
C MET A 158 20.21 -17.90 23.67
N LYS A 159 19.72 -17.02 24.57
CA LYS A 159 20.22 -16.97 25.96
C LYS A 159 19.90 -18.24 26.74
N GLY A 160 18.71 -18.81 26.54
CA GLY A 160 18.29 -20.08 27.12
C GLY A 160 19.19 -21.23 26.68
N GLU A 161 19.43 -21.35 25.37
CA GLU A 161 20.33 -22.35 24.78
C GLU A 161 21.75 -22.23 25.32
N ILE A 162 22.31 -21.00 25.38
CA ILE A 162 23.65 -20.77 25.96
C ILE A 162 23.70 -21.21 27.43
N SER A 163 22.64 -20.93 28.20
CA SER A 163 22.55 -21.32 29.61
C SER A 163 22.50 -22.85 29.78
N VAL A 164 21.71 -23.54 28.97
CA VAL A 164 21.59 -25.01 28.98
C VAL A 164 22.91 -25.65 28.54
N ASN A 165 23.50 -25.18 27.44
CA ASN A 165 24.76 -25.69 26.91
C ASN A 165 25.89 -25.51 27.92
N ARG A 166 25.95 -24.39 28.64
CA ARG A 166 26.94 -24.16 29.70
C ARG A 166 26.78 -25.16 30.86
N ARG A 167 25.54 -25.41 31.30
CA ARG A 167 25.27 -26.39 32.37
C ARG A 167 25.61 -27.82 31.93
N GLN A 168 25.27 -28.18 30.70
CA GLN A 168 25.60 -29.50 30.14
C GLN A 168 27.12 -29.69 30.01
N ALA A 169 27.84 -28.68 29.54
CA ALA A 169 29.31 -28.72 29.48
C ALA A 169 29.93 -28.89 30.87
N GLN A 170 29.47 -28.14 31.88
CA GLN A 170 29.93 -28.30 33.27
C GLN A 170 29.62 -29.69 33.84
N HIS A 171 28.45 -30.25 33.55
CA HIS A 171 28.07 -31.59 34.01
C HIS A 171 28.96 -32.67 33.38
N ALA A 172 29.19 -32.57 32.06
CA ALA A 172 30.06 -33.49 31.33
C ALA A 172 31.52 -33.42 31.84
N GLU A 173 32.01 -32.22 32.17
CA GLU A 173 33.32 -32.05 32.79
C GLU A 173 33.40 -32.72 34.16
N LEU A 174 32.40 -32.52 35.03
CA LEU A 174 32.34 -33.16 36.35
C LEU A 174 32.26 -34.68 36.24
N GLU A 175 31.42 -35.22 35.37
CA GLU A 175 31.32 -36.66 35.12
C GLU A 175 32.67 -37.21 34.67
N SER A 176 33.33 -36.59 33.68
CA SER A 176 34.65 -37.01 33.22
C SER A 176 35.71 -36.98 34.32
N GLN A 177 35.65 -36.00 35.23
CA GLN A 177 36.56 -35.94 36.39
C GLN A 177 36.28 -37.07 37.38
N THR A 178 35.01 -37.33 37.69
CA THR A 178 34.64 -38.43 38.60
C THR A 178 34.99 -39.79 38.00
N GLU A 179 34.84 -39.99 36.70
CA GLU A 179 35.24 -41.21 36.00
C GLU A 179 36.75 -41.40 36.05
N ARG A 180 37.54 -40.35 35.74
CA ARG A 180 39.01 -40.39 35.87
C ARG A 180 39.45 -40.69 37.31
N GLN A 181 38.77 -40.12 38.30
CA GLN A 181 39.07 -40.39 39.71
C GLN A 181 38.71 -41.84 40.10
N LYS A 182 37.57 -42.36 39.65
CA LYS A 182 37.17 -43.76 39.85
C LYS A 182 38.15 -44.71 39.18
N GLN A 183 38.55 -44.44 37.94
CA GLN A 183 39.55 -45.24 37.22
C GLN A 183 40.90 -45.25 37.94
N ARG A 184 41.37 -44.09 38.43
CA ARG A 184 42.59 -44.00 39.25
C ARG A 184 42.48 -44.79 40.55
N PHE A 185 41.33 -44.72 41.22
CA PHE A 185 41.09 -45.48 42.45
C PHE A 185 41.07 -46.99 42.19
N LEU A 186 40.42 -47.43 41.11
CA LEU A 186 40.37 -48.84 40.72
C LEU A 186 41.75 -49.37 40.31
N ALA A 187 42.54 -48.60 39.54
CA ALA A 187 43.91 -48.96 39.17
C ALA A 187 44.80 -49.11 40.41
N ARG A 188 44.69 -48.17 41.37
CA ARG A 188 45.40 -48.23 42.65
C ARG A 188 44.97 -49.42 43.52
N ALA A 189 43.69 -49.79 43.49
CA ALA A 189 43.18 -50.95 44.22
C ALA A 189 43.57 -52.29 43.57
N ALA A 190 43.77 -52.31 42.24
CA ALA A 190 44.23 -53.47 41.48
C ALA A 190 45.76 -53.72 41.57
N GLY A 191 46.52 -52.79 42.16
CA GLY A 191 47.96 -52.97 42.42
C GLY A 191 48.87 -52.66 41.25
N GLU A 192 48.41 -51.92 40.23
CA GLU A 192 49.29 -51.45 39.15
C GLU A 192 50.11 -50.24 39.64
N PRO A 193 51.46 -50.23 39.48
CA PRO A 193 52.28 -49.10 39.89
C PRO A 193 52.05 -47.90 38.96
N ASP A 194 51.94 -46.70 39.54
CA ASP A 194 51.86 -45.42 38.85
C ASP A 194 53.04 -45.24 37.88
N SER A 195 52.90 -45.67 36.62
CA SER A 195 53.86 -45.40 35.56
C SER A 195 53.46 -44.12 34.84
N GLU A 196 53.65 -42.96 35.46
CA GLU A 196 53.89 -41.68 34.77
C GLU A 196 54.19 -40.58 35.80
N ALA A 197 55.48 -40.47 36.15
CA ALA A 197 56.07 -39.26 36.69
C ALA A 197 57.45 -39.07 36.02
N ALA A 198 57.45 -38.51 34.81
CA ALA A 198 58.56 -37.80 34.18
C ALA A 198 58.00 -36.85 33.12
#